data_AF-A0A966UIS1-F1
#
_entry.id   AF-A0A966UIS1-F1
#
_cell.length_a   1.000
_cell.length_b   1.000
_cell.length_c   1.000
_cell.angle_alpha   90.00
_cell.angle_beta   90.00
_cell.angle_gamma   90.00
#
_symmetry.space_group_name_H-M   'P 1'
#
loop_
_entity.id
_entity.type
_entity.pdbx_description
1 polymer ?
#
loop_
_entity_poly.entity_id
_entity_poly.type
_entity_poly.pdbx_seq_one_letter_code
_entity_poly.pdbx_strand_id
1 'polypeptide(L)'
;MAGRMKVTQFSPANVTGTKVTKDTKVANAFSFGTRSFTVWKSNTLDGVFGADLVFDSGDAIERIIAQERPRWFNSDWNTTNGFINSFESRSASKGPEPEGLAIGKAYGRTWMVLALERDNGLMLYDMTDPVKPMFRQYINLSIPGGDIILGTAGDVSPEGVLFLEAAQSPTGKPMVVVSYELSGSVAFFEVTAPGSSK
;
A
#
# COMPACT_ATOMS: atom_id res chain seq x y z
N MET A 1 -4.82 -23.09 -0.87
CA MET A 1 -3.93 -22.11 -1.54
C MET A 1 -4.35 -20.73 -1.08
N ALA A 2 -3.50 -20.12 -0.25
CA ALA A 2 -3.62 -18.76 0.26
C ALA A 2 -3.58 -17.71 -0.87
N GLY A 3 -4.17 -16.53 -0.68
CA GLY A 3 -3.90 -15.34 -1.51
C GLY A 3 -4.61 -15.28 -2.88
N ARG A 4 -5.60 -16.13 -3.14
CA ARG A 4 -6.33 -16.14 -4.43
C ARG A 4 -7.46 -15.12 -4.49
N MET A 5 -7.38 -14.17 -5.42
CA MET A 5 -8.43 -13.19 -5.73
C MET A 5 -9.70 -13.88 -6.27
N LYS A 6 -10.90 -13.45 -5.86
CA LYS A 6 -12.11 -13.71 -6.65
C LYS A 6 -12.07 -12.80 -7.85
N VAL A 7 -11.85 -13.39 -9.02
CA VAL A 7 -12.12 -12.73 -10.29
C VAL A 7 -13.52 -13.17 -10.70
N THR A 8 -14.51 -12.28 -10.62
CA THR A 8 -15.78 -12.52 -11.29
C THR A 8 -15.58 -12.18 -12.75
N GLN A 9 -15.40 -13.20 -13.58
CA GLN A 9 -15.33 -13.04 -15.02
C GLN A 9 -16.73 -12.73 -15.55
N PHE A 10 -16.93 -11.54 -16.10
CA PHE A 10 -18.08 -11.24 -16.95
C PHE A 10 -17.60 -11.08 -18.39
N SER A 11 -18.29 -11.77 -19.30
CA SER A 11 -17.98 -11.88 -20.74
C SER A 11 -17.67 -10.53 -21.40
N PRO A 12 -16.76 -10.51 -22.40
CA PRO A 12 -16.02 -9.31 -22.74
C PRO A 12 -16.88 -8.19 -23.32
N ALA A 13 -16.50 -6.94 -23.02
CA ALA A 13 -16.79 -5.81 -23.88
C ALA A 13 -15.76 -5.81 -25.02
N ASN A 14 -16.24 -5.70 -26.26
CA ASN A 14 -15.44 -5.78 -27.48
C ASN A 14 -14.20 -4.89 -27.47
N VAL A 15 -13.06 -5.44 -27.91
CA VAL A 15 -11.75 -4.78 -28.08
C VAL A 15 -11.73 -3.86 -29.34
N THR A 16 -12.88 -3.42 -29.83
CA THR A 16 -13.04 -2.89 -31.21
C THR A 16 -12.94 -1.37 -31.35
N GLY A 17 -12.30 -0.65 -30.42
CA GLY A 17 -12.02 0.79 -30.59
C GLY A 17 -13.26 1.69 -30.74
N THR A 18 -14.40 1.28 -30.19
CA THR A 18 -15.65 2.04 -30.27
C THR A 18 -15.60 3.28 -29.37
N LYS A 19 -15.92 4.46 -29.92
CA LYS A 19 -15.86 5.75 -29.22
C LYS A 19 -16.90 5.80 -28.08
N VAL A 20 -16.41 6.00 -26.85
CA VAL A 20 -17.25 6.21 -25.65
C VAL A 20 -17.86 7.62 -25.69
N THR A 21 -19.17 7.71 -25.46
CA THR A 21 -19.96 8.95 -25.38
C THR A 21 -20.69 9.03 -24.03
N LYS A 22 -21.29 10.18 -23.70
CA LYS A 22 -22.11 10.36 -22.49
C LYS A 22 -23.30 9.40 -22.37
N ASP A 23 -23.72 8.81 -23.50
CA ASP A 23 -24.85 7.86 -23.58
C ASP A 23 -24.38 6.40 -23.68
N THR A 24 -23.06 6.17 -23.69
CA THR A 24 -22.49 4.81 -23.69
C THR A 24 -22.72 4.17 -22.33
N LYS A 25 -23.64 3.22 -22.27
CA LYS A 25 -23.88 2.44 -21.06
C LYS A 25 -22.66 1.55 -20.78
N VAL A 26 -21.89 1.92 -19.76
CA VAL A 26 -20.83 1.07 -19.23
C VAL A 26 -21.50 -0.08 -18.48
N ALA A 27 -21.60 -1.24 -19.12
CA ALA A 27 -22.17 -2.44 -18.51
C ALA A 27 -21.18 -3.13 -17.54
N ASN A 28 -19.87 -2.94 -17.77
CA ASN A 28 -18.79 -3.63 -17.08
C ASN A 28 -17.75 -2.62 -16.58
N ALA A 29 -17.51 -2.57 -15.27
CA ALA A 29 -16.36 -1.90 -14.68
C ALA A 29 -15.47 -2.96 -14.04
N PHE A 30 -14.21 -3.02 -14.44
CA PHE A 30 -13.19 -3.84 -13.79
C PHE A 30 -12.40 -2.92 -12.85
N SER A 31 -12.36 -3.28 -11.57
CA SER A 31 -11.38 -2.73 -10.65
C SER A 31 -10.49 -3.89 -10.21
N PHE A 32 -9.21 -3.81 -10.58
CA PHE A 32 -8.22 -4.63 -9.92
C PHE A 32 -8.02 -4.02 -8.52
N GLY A 33 -8.31 -4.78 -7.47
CA GLY A 33 -7.90 -4.36 -6.13
C GLY A 33 -6.38 -4.15 -6.14
N THR A 34 -5.92 -3.09 -5.48
CA THR A 34 -4.50 -2.81 -5.34
C THR A 34 -3.87 -3.97 -4.55
N ARG A 35 -2.97 -4.73 -5.17
CA ARG A 35 -2.19 -5.82 -4.53
C ARG A 35 -0.71 -5.72 -4.85
N SER A 36 -0.36 -4.73 -5.66
CA SER A 36 0.97 -4.38 -6.11
C SER A 36 1.08 -2.86 -6.16
N PHE A 37 2.32 -2.38 -6.24
CA PHE A 37 2.65 -1.09 -6.82
C PHE A 37 3.40 -1.32 -8.14
N THR A 38 3.31 -0.32 -9.02
CA THR A 38 3.92 -0.34 -10.35
C THR A 38 4.69 0.96 -10.55
N VAL A 39 5.91 0.87 -11.10
CA VAL A 39 6.70 2.00 -11.53
C VAL A 39 6.53 2.17 -13.04
N TRP A 40 6.09 3.36 -13.43
CA TRP A 40 5.93 3.75 -14.82
C TRP A 40 6.92 4.87 -15.16
N LYS A 41 7.47 4.83 -16.36
CA LYS A 41 8.25 5.93 -16.91
C LYS A 41 7.33 6.79 -17.77
N SER A 42 7.16 8.05 -17.36
CA SER A 42 6.41 9.02 -18.14
C SER A 42 7.21 9.52 -19.34
N ASN A 43 6.51 10.01 -20.35
CA ASN A 43 7.13 10.80 -21.41
C ASN A 43 7.57 12.17 -20.85
N THR A 44 8.59 12.78 -21.47
CA THR A 44 9.12 14.10 -21.09
C THR A 44 8.49 15.25 -21.89
N LEU A 45 7.58 14.93 -22.81
CA LEU A 45 6.85 15.88 -23.63
C LEU A 45 5.42 16.02 -23.14
N ASP A 46 4.88 17.24 -23.20
CA ASP A 46 3.48 17.50 -22.91
C ASP A 46 2.58 16.83 -23.96
N GLY A 47 1.55 16.11 -23.51
CA GLY A 47 0.59 15.42 -24.39
C GLY A 47 0.04 14.14 -23.77
N VAL A 48 -0.71 13.38 -24.59
CA VAL A 48 -1.26 12.07 -24.20
C VAL A 48 -0.42 10.97 -24.83
N PHE A 49 0.36 10.28 -24.02
CA PHE A 49 1.25 9.20 -24.44
C PHE A 49 1.06 7.99 -23.54
N GLY A 50 1.41 6.81 -24.06
CA GLY A 50 1.60 5.64 -23.20
C GLY A 50 2.75 5.88 -22.23
N ALA A 51 2.62 5.36 -21.00
CA ALA A 51 3.73 5.27 -20.08
C ALA A 51 4.41 3.90 -20.24
N ASP A 52 5.74 3.87 -20.19
CA ASP A 52 6.48 2.62 -20.27
C ASP A 52 6.46 1.94 -18.89
N LEU A 53 6.10 0.66 -18.86
CA LEU A 53 6.19 -0.15 -17.65
C LEU A 53 7.67 -0.37 -17.30
N VAL A 54 8.10 0.07 -16.11
CA VAL A 54 9.48 -0.10 -15.64
C VAL A 54 9.59 -1.28 -14.69
N PHE A 55 8.67 -1.38 -13.74
CA PHE A 55 8.67 -2.42 -12.71
C PHE A 55 7.24 -2.66 -12.22
N ASP A 56 6.88 -3.91 -11.96
CA ASP A 56 5.68 -4.28 -11.22
C ASP A 56 6.06 -5.21 -10.08
N SER A 57 5.56 -4.92 -8.88
CA SER A 57 5.86 -5.73 -7.70
C SER A 57 5.17 -7.10 -7.70
N GLY A 58 4.17 -7.33 -8.57
CA GLY A 58 3.44 -8.58 -8.67
C GLY A 58 2.83 -8.99 -7.34
N ASP A 59 3.23 -10.16 -6.84
CA ASP A 59 2.76 -10.75 -5.58
C ASP A 59 3.66 -10.43 -4.38
N ALA A 60 4.68 -9.58 -4.53
CA ALA A 60 5.71 -9.37 -3.50
C ALA A 60 5.13 -8.90 -2.16
N ILE A 61 4.12 -8.01 -2.18
CA ILE A 61 3.47 -7.49 -0.96
C ILE A 61 2.90 -8.66 -0.14
N GLU A 62 2.14 -9.55 -0.79
CA GLU A 62 1.54 -10.69 -0.12
C GLU A 62 2.59 -11.69 0.36
N ARG A 63 3.65 -11.92 -0.42
CA ARG A 63 4.74 -12.80 0.01
C ARG A 63 5.46 -12.27 1.26
N ILE A 64 5.66 -10.96 1.35
CA ILE A 64 6.26 -10.32 2.54
C ILE A 64 5.31 -10.47 3.73
N ILE A 65 4.02 -10.18 3.58
CA ILE A 65 3.06 -10.31 4.69
C ILE A 65 2.95 -11.78 5.15
N ALA A 66 2.96 -12.74 4.23
CA ALA A 66 2.95 -14.16 4.58
C ALA A 66 4.18 -14.59 5.39
N GLN A 67 5.31 -13.89 5.21
CA GLN A 67 6.54 -14.11 5.99
C GLN A 67 6.51 -13.38 7.34
N GLU A 68 6.11 -12.10 7.34
CA GLU A 68 6.18 -11.23 8.53
C GLU A 68 4.99 -11.44 9.49
N ARG A 69 3.79 -11.71 8.96
CA ARG A 69 2.55 -11.88 9.73
C ARG A 69 1.73 -13.10 9.25
N PRO A 70 2.31 -14.32 9.26
CA PRO A 70 1.64 -15.51 8.73
C PRO A 70 0.29 -15.82 9.40
N ARG A 71 0.11 -15.47 10.68
CA ARG A 71 -1.14 -15.71 11.42
C ARG A 71 -2.27 -14.78 11.02
N TRP A 72 -1.94 -13.62 10.46
CA TRP A 72 -2.88 -12.55 10.13
C TRP A 72 -2.94 -12.24 8.65
N PHE A 73 -2.26 -13.04 7.82
CA PHE A 73 -2.21 -12.86 6.39
C PHE A 73 -3.61 -12.72 5.78
N ASN A 74 -3.82 -11.60 5.08
CA ASN A 74 -5.09 -11.23 4.44
C ASN A 74 -6.34 -11.41 5.32
N SER A 75 -6.18 -11.18 6.63
CA SER A 75 -7.32 -11.20 7.53
C SER A 75 -8.12 -9.91 7.38
N ASP A 76 -9.44 -10.02 7.42
CA ASP A 76 -10.30 -8.85 7.59
C ASP A 76 -10.40 -8.48 9.07
N TRP A 77 -10.78 -7.23 9.32
CA TRP A 77 -11.00 -6.73 10.66
C TRP A 77 -12.33 -5.98 10.75
N ASN A 78 -12.89 -5.93 11.95
CA ASN A 78 -14.16 -5.28 12.20
C ASN A 78 -13.94 -3.77 12.25
N THR A 79 -14.53 -3.05 11.30
CA THR A 79 -14.34 -1.59 11.16
C THR A 79 -14.97 -0.77 12.28
N THR A 80 -15.68 -1.38 13.23
CA THR A 80 -16.24 -0.71 14.41
C THR A 80 -15.33 -0.83 15.63
N ASN A 81 -14.79 -2.02 15.91
CA ASN A 81 -14.00 -2.26 17.13
C ASN A 81 -12.55 -2.70 16.88
N GLY A 82 -12.16 -2.98 15.64
CA GLY A 82 -10.79 -3.36 15.27
C GLY A 82 -10.45 -4.83 15.45
N PHE A 83 -11.36 -5.67 15.94
CA PHE A 83 -11.06 -7.09 16.10
C PHE A 83 -10.85 -7.79 14.76
N ILE A 84 -9.88 -8.70 14.73
CA ILE A 84 -9.62 -9.50 13.53
C ILE A 84 -10.73 -10.54 13.39
N ASN A 85 -11.41 -10.54 12.23
CA ASN A 85 -12.58 -11.37 11.97
C ASN A 85 -12.17 -12.80 11.61
N SER A 86 -11.39 -12.95 10.54
CA SER A 86 -11.00 -14.28 10.06
C SER A 86 -9.78 -14.24 9.14
N PHE A 87 -8.90 -15.22 9.34
CA PHE A 87 -7.75 -15.50 8.50
C PHE A 87 -8.16 -15.67 7.02
N GLU A 88 -7.38 -15.13 6.07
CA GLU A 88 -7.57 -15.24 4.60
C GLU A 88 -8.87 -14.67 4.02
N SER A 89 -9.74 -14.07 4.83
CA SER A 89 -11.05 -13.59 4.36
C SER A 89 -10.96 -12.51 3.28
N ARG A 90 -9.85 -11.75 3.23
CA ARG A 90 -9.61 -10.72 2.21
C ARG A 90 -8.85 -11.23 0.99
N SER A 91 -8.28 -12.44 1.00
CA SER A 91 -7.53 -12.97 -0.15
C SER A 91 -8.39 -13.12 -1.39
N ALA A 92 -9.63 -13.59 -1.20
CA ALA A 92 -10.67 -13.64 -2.20
C ALA A 92 -11.18 -12.25 -2.63
N SER A 93 -10.73 -11.18 -2.00
CA SER A 93 -11.19 -9.81 -2.23
C SER A 93 -10.02 -8.95 -2.74
N LYS A 94 -9.68 -7.88 -2.04
CA LYS A 94 -8.60 -6.96 -2.41
C LYS A 94 -7.27 -7.25 -1.67
N GLY A 95 -7.20 -8.31 -0.88
CA GLY A 95 -5.99 -8.72 -0.16
C GLY A 95 -5.52 -7.66 0.86
N PRO A 96 -4.26 -7.21 0.78
CA PRO A 96 -3.68 -6.29 1.77
C PRO A 96 -4.04 -4.81 1.57
N GLU A 97 -4.56 -4.43 0.40
CA GLU A 97 -5.02 -3.07 0.06
C GLU A 97 -3.95 -1.97 0.24
N PRO A 98 -2.92 -1.88 -0.62
CA PRO A 98 -2.07 -0.70 -0.72
C PRO A 98 -2.89 0.53 -1.14
N GLU A 99 -2.80 1.60 -0.36
CA GLU A 99 -3.62 2.80 -0.54
C GLU A 99 -2.77 4.07 -0.46
N GLY A 100 -2.07 4.26 0.66
CA GLY A 100 -1.18 5.39 0.86
C GLY A 100 0.20 5.17 0.27
N LEU A 101 0.75 6.18 -0.41
CA LEU A 101 2.12 6.15 -0.91
C LEU A 101 2.78 7.52 -0.75
N ALA A 102 4.00 7.52 -0.22
CA ALA A 102 4.86 8.71 -0.22
C ALA A 102 6.26 8.36 -0.72
N ILE A 103 6.89 9.30 -1.43
CA ILE A 103 8.26 9.21 -1.88
C ILE A 103 9.03 10.40 -1.32
N GLY A 104 10.25 10.17 -0.85
CA GLY A 104 11.15 11.24 -0.40
C GLY A 104 12.61 10.80 -0.37
N LYS A 105 13.52 11.75 -0.16
CA LYS A 105 14.96 11.46 -0.11
C LYS A 105 15.50 11.53 1.32
N ALA A 106 16.34 10.57 1.66
CA ALA A 106 17.06 10.54 2.93
C ALA A 106 18.36 9.77 2.78
N TYR A 107 19.45 10.30 3.34
CA TYR A 107 20.77 9.65 3.38
C TYR A 107 21.27 9.19 2.00
N GLY A 108 21.08 10.01 0.97
CA GLY A 108 21.52 9.73 -0.39
C GLY A 108 20.69 8.67 -1.14
N ARG A 109 19.53 8.27 -0.59
CA ARG A 109 18.62 7.30 -1.21
C ARG A 109 17.25 7.92 -1.47
N THR A 110 16.57 7.39 -2.48
CA THR A 110 15.14 7.64 -2.70
C THR A 110 14.37 6.54 -1.99
N TRP A 111 13.41 6.92 -1.15
CA TRP A 111 12.59 6.01 -0.36
C TRP A 111 11.15 6.08 -0.83
N MET A 112 10.48 4.94 -0.82
CA MET A 112 9.02 4.85 -0.91
C MET A 112 8.48 4.18 0.33
N VAL A 113 7.46 4.80 0.91
CA VAL A 113 6.64 4.20 1.96
C VAL A 113 5.28 3.89 1.36
N LEU A 114 4.87 2.64 1.46
CA LEU A 114 3.59 2.15 1.01
C LEU A 114 2.76 1.72 2.24
N ALA A 115 1.60 2.34 2.44
CA ALA A 115 0.63 1.98 3.46
C ALA A 115 -0.35 0.94 2.92
N LEU A 116 -0.62 -0.06 3.76
CA LEU A 116 -1.52 -1.16 3.50
C LEU A 116 -2.71 -1.04 4.45
N GLU A 117 -3.80 -0.47 3.95
CA GLU A 117 -4.98 -0.08 4.72
C GLU A 117 -5.55 -1.27 5.51
N ARG A 118 -5.83 -2.39 4.81
CA ARG A 118 -6.45 -3.55 5.47
C ARG A 118 -5.48 -4.39 6.29
N ASP A 119 -4.22 -4.48 5.87
CA ASP A 119 -3.19 -5.20 6.62
C ASP A 119 -2.74 -4.44 7.90
N ASN A 120 -2.90 -3.11 7.92
CA ASN A 120 -2.39 -2.17 8.91
C ASN A 120 -0.87 -1.95 8.87
N GLY A 121 -0.22 -2.43 7.81
CA GLY A 121 1.22 -2.40 7.65
C GLY A 121 1.72 -1.21 6.84
N LEU A 122 2.97 -0.84 7.09
CA LEU A 122 3.77 0.04 6.26
C LEU A 122 4.93 -0.75 5.67
N MET A 123 5.17 -0.59 4.37
CA MET A 123 6.31 -1.16 3.68
C MET A 123 7.27 -0.07 3.22
N LEU A 124 8.54 -0.18 3.61
CA LEU A 124 9.61 0.70 3.18
C LEU A 124 10.40 0.03 2.06
N TYR A 125 10.51 0.73 0.93
CA TYR A 125 11.32 0.35 -0.21
C TYR A 125 12.39 1.40 -0.49
N ASP A 126 13.58 0.93 -0.84
CA ASP A 126 14.61 1.74 -1.47
C ASP A 126 14.36 1.77 -2.98
N MET A 127 14.03 2.96 -3.48
CA MET A 127 13.67 3.26 -4.86
C MET A 127 14.79 4.00 -5.60
N THR A 128 16.03 3.94 -5.10
CA THR A 128 17.17 4.62 -5.74
C THR A 128 17.39 4.12 -7.17
N ASP A 129 17.19 2.81 -7.39
CA ASP A 129 17.06 2.22 -8.73
C ASP A 129 15.59 1.88 -9.00
N PRO A 130 14.87 2.66 -9.83
CA PRO A 130 13.45 2.43 -10.11
C PRO A 130 13.18 1.17 -10.94
N VAL A 131 14.21 0.59 -11.59
CA VAL A 131 14.10 -0.68 -12.32
C VAL A 131 14.23 -1.87 -11.37
N LYS A 132 14.84 -1.66 -10.19
CA LYS A 132 15.02 -2.67 -9.17
C LYS A 132 14.73 -2.14 -7.75
N PRO A 133 13.47 -1.80 -7.43
CA PRO A 133 13.06 -1.51 -6.07
C PRO A 133 13.49 -2.60 -5.09
N MET A 134 14.03 -2.20 -3.93
CA MET A 134 14.46 -3.14 -2.90
C MET A 134 13.60 -2.98 -1.64
N PHE A 135 12.91 -4.03 -1.23
CA PHE A 135 12.24 -4.08 0.07
C PHE A 135 13.27 -3.94 1.21
N ARG A 136 12.94 -3.14 2.22
CA ARG A 136 13.84 -2.88 3.36
C ARG A 136 13.22 -3.22 4.69
N GLN A 137 11.97 -2.84 4.91
CA GLN A 137 11.33 -3.04 6.20
C GLN A 137 9.81 -3.09 6.07
N TYR A 138 9.21 -3.92 6.91
CA TYR A 138 7.78 -3.93 7.19
C TYR A 138 7.56 -3.52 8.65
N ILE A 139 6.59 -2.64 8.89
CA ILE A 139 6.20 -2.17 10.22
C ILE A 139 4.69 -2.31 10.34
N ASN A 140 4.21 -2.86 11.44
CA ASN A 140 2.79 -2.89 11.76
C ASN A 140 2.64 -2.75 13.27
N LEU A 141 1.94 -1.69 13.69
CA LEU A 141 1.77 -1.33 15.08
C LEU A 141 0.38 -1.73 15.62
N SER A 142 -0.47 -2.35 14.78
CA SER A 142 -1.75 -2.87 15.24
C SER A 142 -1.54 -4.00 16.24
N ILE A 143 -2.38 -4.02 17.27
CA ILE A 143 -2.35 -5.00 18.36
C ILE A 143 -3.54 -5.96 18.14
N PRO A 144 -3.28 -7.21 17.70
CA PRO A 144 -4.34 -8.20 17.56
C PRO A 144 -5.07 -8.43 18.89
N GLY A 145 -6.39 -8.26 18.89
CA GLY A 145 -7.22 -8.39 20.09
C GLY A 145 -7.35 -7.12 20.92
N GLY A 146 -6.71 -6.02 20.51
CA GLY A 146 -7.03 -4.70 21.02
C GLY A 146 -8.33 -4.16 20.45
N ASP A 147 -8.90 -3.16 21.13
CA ASP A 147 -10.18 -2.52 20.79
C ASP A 147 -9.95 -1.05 20.44
N ILE A 148 -10.42 -0.63 19.26
CA ILE A 148 -10.33 0.75 18.74
C ILE A 148 -11.06 1.73 19.66
N ILE A 149 -12.26 1.37 20.12
CA ILE A 149 -13.10 2.22 20.98
C ILE A 149 -12.41 2.45 22.33
N LEU A 150 -11.69 1.44 22.82
CA LEU A 150 -10.91 1.54 24.06
C LEU A 150 -9.50 2.10 23.85
N GLY A 151 -9.08 2.40 22.62
CA GLY A 151 -7.75 2.91 22.28
C GLY A 151 -6.61 1.90 22.52
N THR A 152 -6.92 0.60 22.51
CA THR A 152 -5.96 -0.48 22.78
C THR A 152 -5.55 -1.28 21.53
N ALA A 153 -6.14 -0.96 20.37
CA ALA A 153 -5.86 -1.62 19.09
C ALA A 153 -4.51 -1.23 18.45
N GLY A 154 -3.78 -0.26 19.01
CA GLY A 154 -2.63 0.34 18.34
C GLY A 154 -3.05 1.17 17.12
N ASP A 155 -2.20 1.24 16.11
CA ASP A 155 -2.47 1.99 14.89
C ASP A 155 -3.11 1.10 13.81
N VAL A 156 -4.28 1.51 13.30
CA VAL A 156 -5.16 0.69 12.44
C VAL A 156 -5.68 1.49 11.26
N SER A 157 -5.65 0.92 10.05
CA SER A 157 -6.07 1.54 8.78
C SER A 157 -5.20 2.72 8.34
N PRO A 158 -3.91 2.50 8.03
CA PRO A 158 -3.05 3.58 7.51
C PRO A 158 -3.55 4.03 6.13
N GLU A 159 -3.78 5.33 5.97
CA GLU A 159 -4.24 5.93 4.70
C GLU A 159 -3.26 6.99 4.21
N GLY A 160 -3.34 8.20 4.78
CA GLY A 160 -2.46 9.30 4.44
C GLY A 160 -1.02 9.03 4.88
N VAL A 161 -0.09 9.15 3.93
CA VAL A 161 1.36 9.03 4.17
C VAL A 161 2.04 10.29 3.66
N LEU A 162 2.91 10.87 4.50
CA LEU A 162 3.73 12.02 4.15
C LEU A 162 5.19 11.72 4.47
N PHE A 163 6.08 11.96 3.51
CA PHE A 163 7.51 11.93 3.74
C PHE A 163 8.03 13.37 3.87
N LEU A 164 8.68 13.66 4.99
CA LEU A 164 9.38 14.91 5.24
C LEU A 164 10.88 14.68 5.15
N GLU A 165 11.53 15.35 4.21
CA GLU A 165 12.99 15.37 4.18
C GLU A 165 13.55 16.16 5.38
N ALA A 166 14.83 15.98 5.70
CA ALA A 166 15.45 16.58 6.90
C ALA A 166 15.20 18.10 7.02
N ALA A 167 15.22 18.83 5.90
CA ALA A 167 15.00 20.28 5.87
C ALA A 167 13.55 20.71 6.15
N GLN A 168 12.58 19.82 5.95
CA GLN A 168 11.15 20.06 6.19
C GLN A 168 10.69 19.52 7.55
N SER A 169 11.52 18.70 8.20
CA SER A 169 11.20 18.03 9.44
C SER A 169 11.53 18.91 10.66
N PRO A 170 10.63 19.01 11.66
CA PRO A 170 10.89 19.79 12.87
C PRO A 170 12.05 19.25 13.73
N THR A 171 12.46 18.00 13.52
CA THR A 171 13.59 17.38 14.23
C THR A 171 14.92 17.51 13.50
N GLY A 172 14.93 18.09 12.29
CA GLY A 172 16.09 18.12 11.41
C GLY A 172 16.49 16.74 10.86
N LYS A 173 15.68 15.71 11.07
CA LYS A 173 15.89 14.36 10.57
C LYS A 173 14.75 13.92 9.65
N PRO A 174 15.01 13.14 8.59
CA PRO A 174 13.96 12.68 7.70
C PRO A 174 12.92 11.84 8.46
N MET A 175 11.64 12.06 8.14
CA MET A 175 10.53 11.50 8.90
C MET A 175 9.37 11.12 7.99
N VAL A 176 8.63 10.09 8.39
CA VAL A 176 7.38 9.69 7.76
C VAL A 176 6.24 9.94 8.74
N VAL A 177 5.20 10.61 8.29
CA VAL A 177 3.97 10.84 9.05
C VAL A 177 2.87 9.99 8.43
N VAL A 178 2.14 9.25 9.25
CA VAL A 178 1.07 8.36 8.80
C VAL A 178 -0.18 8.63 9.62
N SER A 179 -1.30 8.87 8.95
CA SER A 179 -2.62 8.93 9.55
C SER A 179 -3.30 7.56 9.48
N TYR A 180 -3.95 7.17 10.57
CA TYR A 180 -4.67 5.92 10.70
C TYR A 180 -6.17 6.21 10.92
N GLU A 181 -6.98 5.92 9.90
CA GLU A 181 -8.41 6.29 9.84
C GLU A 181 -9.22 5.58 10.95
N LEU A 182 -9.07 4.25 11.02
CA LEU A 182 -9.49 3.31 12.06
C LEU A 182 -9.33 3.83 13.49
N SER A 183 -8.08 3.96 13.89
CA SER A 183 -7.70 4.31 15.26
C SER A 183 -7.80 5.82 15.55
N GLY A 184 -8.01 6.66 14.53
CA GLY A 184 -7.99 8.12 14.66
C GLY A 184 -6.62 8.66 15.13
N SER A 185 -5.54 7.92 14.89
CA SER A 185 -4.20 8.23 15.36
C SER A 185 -3.29 8.75 14.23
N VAL A 186 -2.21 9.43 14.61
CA VAL A 186 -1.13 9.83 13.71
C VAL A 186 0.19 9.38 14.30
N ALA A 187 0.96 8.60 13.55
CA ALA A 187 2.28 8.15 13.95
C ALA A 187 3.38 8.85 13.16
N PHE A 188 4.52 9.03 13.82
CA PHE A 188 5.72 9.65 13.27
C PHE A 188 6.87 8.63 13.33
N PHE A 189 7.48 8.36 12.19
CA PHE A 189 8.60 7.43 12.06
C PHE A 189 9.84 8.18 11.60
N GLU A 190 10.90 8.17 12.39
CA GLU A 190 12.22 8.63 11.93
C GLU A 190 12.80 7.63 10.93
N VAL A 191 13.28 8.11 9.79
CA VAL A 191 14.07 7.28 8.87
C VAL A 191 15.51 7.29 9.36
N THR A 192 16.09 6.12 9.58
CA THR A 192 17.48 6.00 10.04
C THR A 192 18.44 5.76 8.87
N ALA A 193 19.73 6.05 9.10
CA ALA A 193 20.74 5.88 8.07
C ALA A 193 20.92 4.38 7.72
N PRO A 194 21.14 4.02 6.44
CA PRO A 194 21.44 2.65 6.07
C PRO A 194 22.61 2.08 6.87
N GLY A 195 22.40 0.94 7.54
CA GLY A 195 23.44 0.27 8.34
C GLY A 195 23.52 0.71 9.81
N SER A 196 22.70 1.66 10.27
CA SER A 196 22.48 1.83 11.70
C SER A 196 21.60 0.68 12.21
N SER A 197 22.10 -0.11 13.16
CA SER A 197 21.27 -1.07 13.89
C SER A 197 20.21 -0.32 14.72
N LYS A 198 19.05 -0.95 14.92
CA LYS A 198 18.01 -0.50 15.86
C LYS A 198 18.58 -0.28 17.26
#